data_AF-A0A2V7GIT5-F1
#
_entry.id   AF-A0A2V7GIT5-F1
#
_cell.length_a   1.000
_cell.length_b   1.000
_cell.length_c   1.000
_cell.angle_alpha   90.00
_cell.angle_beta   90.00
_cell.angle_gamma   90.00
#
_symmetry.space_group_name_H-M   'P 1'
#
loop_
_entity.id
_entity.type
_entity.pdbx_description
1 polymer ?
#
loop_
_entity_poly.entity_id
_entity_poly.type
_entity_poly.pdbx_seq_one_letter_code
_entity_poly.pdbx_strand_id
1 'polypeptide(L)'
;MKPQSLVTLGLLLPLLPVACDRPATVVTSAPPPQFDFTNGPSDLPNVFRGDSILLFVWPDYTTNLVIAVNAPDGGVSSLRRCGSSLRPEPQPVQTVGEMQDVMRQLRLLRDVNIHVYSPVPAGFSGFMSLCGATPIAQGTGNLISTDNDRLVTGNGANAFGFRAEGTVDLVAGGSARVLAEEQMLILPDGTCCLLRARHVMLLAH
;
A
#
# COMPACT_ATOMS: atom_id res chain seq x y z
N MET A 1 -14.29 22.44 -75.19
CA MET A 1 -15.29 23.50 -74.93
C MET A 1 -15.13 23.96 -73.48
N LYS A 2 -15.08 25.27 -73.27
CA LYS A 2 -14.68 25.97 -72.03
C LYS A 2 -15.54 25.61 -70.81
N PRO A 3 -14.97 25.51 -69.60
CA PRO A 3 -15.71 25.74 -68.36
C PRO A 3 -15.73 27.24 -68.05
N GLN A 4 -16.93 27.78 -67.80
CA GLN A 4 -17.15 29.17 -67.39
C GLN A 4 -17.03 29.26 -65.86
N SER A 5 -16.10 30.08 -65.40
CA SER A 5 -15.94 30.49 -64.00
C SER A 5 -16.94 31.59 -63.67
N LEU A 6 -17.77 31.36 -62.65
CA LEU A 6 -18.62 32.38 -62.05
C LEU A 6 -17.91 32.92 -60.80
N VAL A 7 -17.46 34.17 -60.90
CA VAL A 7 -16.89 34.98 -59.81
C VAL A 7 -18.05 35.53 -59.00
N THR A 8 -18.13 35.18 -57.71
CA THR A 8 -19.09 35.78 -56.78
C THR A 8 -18.34 36.68 -55.80
N LEU A 9 -18.55 37.98 -55.94
CA LEU A 9 -18.06 39.05 -55.08
C LEU A 9 -19.02 39.17 -53.87
N GLY A 10 -18.57 38.76 -52.68
CA GLY A 10 -19.36 38.82 -51.45
C GLY A 10 -18.70 39.72 -50.40
N LEU A 11 -19.41 40.78 -50.00
CA LEU A 11 -19.06 41.80 -49.01
C LEU A 11 -18.47 41.24 -47.70
N LEU A 12 -17.35 41.81 -47.27
CA LEU A 12 -16.81 41.68 -45.90
C LEU A 12 -17.60 42.55 -44.92
N LEU A 13 -18.31 41.93 -43.97
CA LEU A 13 -18.84 42.57 -42.77
C LEU A 13 -17.77 42.52 -41.65
N PRO A 14 -17.44 43.63 -40.96
CA PRO A 14 -16.53 43.59 -39.83
C PRO A 14 -17.26 43.08 -38.58
N LEU A 15 -16.85 41.92 -38.07
CA LEU A 15 -17.28 41.38 -36.78
C LEU A 15 -16.57 42.14 -35.65
N LEU A 16 -17.32 42.95 -34.91
CA LEU A 16 -16.92 43.55 -33.63
C LEU A 16 -16.73 42.42 -32.59
N PRO A 17 -15.58 42.29 -31.91
CA PRO A 17 -15.47 41.38 -30.78
C PRO A 17 -16.22 41.99 -29.59
N VAL A 18 -17.39 41.43 -29.27
CA VAL A 18 -18.03 41.64 -27.98
C VAL A 18 -17.19 40.91 -26.94
N ALA A 19 -16.24 41.62 -26.33
CA ALA A 19 -15.54 41.14 -25.14
C ALA A 19 -16.55 41.05 -24.00
N CYS A 20 -17.00 39.83 -23.67
CA CYS A 20 -17.70 39.57 -22.43
C CYS A 20 -16.70 39.67 -21.28
N ASP A 21 -16.60 40.85 -20.65
CA ASP A 21 -16.08 40.96 -19.28
C ASP A 21 -17.02 40.20 -18.35
N ARG A 22 -16.72 38.92 -18.11
CA ARG A 22 -17.29 38.18 -16.98
C ARG A 22 -16.34 38.38 -15.79
N PRO A 23 -16.80 38.88 -14.64
CA PRO A 23 -15.97 38.86 -13.44
C PRO A 23 -15.57 37.41 -13.14
N ALA A 24 -14.29 37.20 -12.83
CA ALA A 24 -13.74 35.89 -12.49
C ALA A 24 -14.61 35.27 -11.39
N THR A 25 -15.17 34.09 -11.68
CA THR A 25 -15.94 33.33 -10.70
C THR A 25 -14.97 32.94 -9.58
N VAL A 26 -15.15 33.53 -8.40
CA VAL A 26 -14.40 33.14 -7.20
C VAL A 26 -14.70 31.66 -6.96
N VAL A 27 -13.67 30.82 -7.10
CA VAL A 27 -13.76 29.41 -6.72
C VAL A 27 -13.72 29.36 -5.20
N THR A 28 -14.89 29.43 -4.58
CA THR A 28 -15.01 29.10 -3.16
C THR A 28 -14.75 27.60 -3.06
N SER A 29 -13.62 27.20 -2.48
CA SER A 29 -13.36 25.79 -2.18
C SER A 29 -14.52 25.26 -1.34
N ALA A 30 -15.27 24.29 -1.85
CA ALA A 30 -16.27 23.61 -1.06
C ALA A 30 -15.60 23.05 0.20
N PRO A 31 -16.19 23.21 1.40
CA PRO A 31 -15.66 22.56 2.58
C PRO A 31 -15.54 21.05 2.30
N PRO A 32 -14.45 20.41 2.76
CA PRO A 32 -14.26 18.99 2.54
C PRO A 32 -15.47 18.22 3.08
N PRO A 33 -15.89 17.13 2.42
CA PRO A 33 -17.04 16.36 2.87
C PRO A 33 -16.80 15.88 4.31
N GLN A 34 -17.70 16.27 5.21
CA GLN A 34 -17.68 15.83 6.59
C GLN A 34 -18.60 14.62 6.71
N PHE A 35 -18.01 13.43 6.79
CA PHE A 35 -18.76 12.19 6.92
C PHE A 35 -19.03 11.92 8.41
N ASP A 36 -20.31 11.86 8.78
CA ASP A 36 -20.74 11.34 10.07
C ASP A 36 -20.98 9.83 9.93
N PHE A 37 -20.16 9.04 10.62
CA PHE A 37 -20.21 7.59 10.62
C PHE A 37 -20.54 7.04 12.02
N THR A 38 -21.04 7.88 12.94
CA THR A 38 -21.45 7.47 14.29
C THR A 38 -22.97 7.41 14.45
N ASN A 39 -23.72 7.81 13.43
CA ASN A 39 -25.18 7.85 13.38
C ASN A 39 -25.79 6.86 12.36
N GLY A 40 -24.99 5.93 11.85
CA GLY A 40 -25.44 4.97 10.85
C GLY A 40 -26.31 3.86 11.44
N PRO A 41 -27.26 3.29 10.67
CA PRO A 41 -28.12 2.20 11.14
C PRO A 41 -27.30 0.96 11.56
N SER A 42 -27.82 0.18 12.53
CA SER A 42 -27.10 -0.94 13.19
C SER A 42 -26.69 -2.09 12.26
N ASP A 43 -27.21 -2.09 11.04
CA ASP A 43 -27.04 -3.04 9.94
C ASP A 43 -25.95 -2.61 8.93
N LEU A 44 -25.18 -1.56 9.24
CA LEU A 44 -23.99 -1.19 8.47
C LEU A 44 -22.81 -2.14 8.71
N PRO A 45 -21.87 -2.27 7.75
CA PRO A 45 -20.66 -3.07 7.92
C PRO A 45 -19.82 -2.56 9.11
N ASN A 46 -19.12 -3.48 9.78
CA ASN A 46 -18.18 -3.15 10.86
C ASN A 46 -17.19 -2.06 10.40
N VAL A 47 -17.09 -0.97 11.16
CA VAL A 47 -16.19 0.16 10.85
C VAL A 47 -14.94 0.07 11.71
N PHE A 48 -13.76 0.01 11.06
CA PHE A 48 -12.44 0.08 11.70
C PHE A 48 -11.79 1.41 11.36
N ARG A 49 -11.35 2.15 12.38
CA ARG A 49 -10.63 3.42 12.22
C ARG A 49 -9.23 3.30 12.81
N GLY A 50 -8.24 3.77 12.08
CA GLY A 50 -6.87 3.85 12.54
C GLY A 50 -5.98 4.61 11.58
N ASP A 51 -5.20 5.55 12.11
CA ASP A 51 -4.05 6.18 11.46
C ASP A 51 -2.82 5.29 11.68
N SER A 52 -2.49 4.41 10.74
CA SER A 52 -1.31 3.55 10.89
C SER A 52 -0.57 3.38 9.57
N ILE A 53 0.72 3.74 9.59
CA ILE A 53 1.69 3.25 8.60
C ILE A 53 1.91 1.77 8.94
N LEU A 54 1.31 0.89 8.14
CA LEU A 54 1.47 -0.55 8.31
C LEU A 54 2.82 -0.99 7.75
N LEU A 55 3.72 -1.44 8.63
CA LEU A 55 4.97 -2.09 8.27
C LEU A 55 4.74 -3.58 8.09
N PHE A 56 5.17 -4.13 6.95
CA PHE A 56 5.16 -5.56 6.71
C PHE A 56 6.60 -6.06 6.58
N VAL A 57 6.96 -7.09 7.34
CA VAL A 57 8.30 -7.69 7.27
C VAL A 57 8.15 -9.19 7.30
N TRP A 58 8.75 -9.87 6.33
CA TRP A 58 8.76 -11.33 6.29
C TRP A 58 10.08 -11.87 5.72
N PRO A 59 10.58 -13.00 6.26
CA PRO A 59 11.79 -13.64 5.81
C PRO A 59 11.52 -14.63 4.67
N ASP A 60 12.49 -14.83 3.80
CA ASP A 60 12.61 -15.98 2.92
C ASP A 60 13.88 -16.73 3.26
N TYR A 61 13.74 -17.80 4.04
CA TYR A 61 14.85 -18.64 4.49
C TYR A 61 15.53 -19.40 3.35
N THR A 62 14.88 -19.55 2.18
CA THR A 62 15.46 -20.31 1.06
C THR A 62 16.47 -19.47 0.29
N THR A 63 16.16 -18.19 0.07
CA THR A 63 17.09 -17.22 -0.54
C THR A 63 17.94 -16.47 0.49
N ASN A 64 17.66 -16.68 1.78
CA ASN A 64 18.30 -15.99 2.89
C ASN A 64 18.17 -14.46 2.80
N LEU A 65 16.98 -14.00 2.38
CA LEU A 65 16.60 -12.60 2.26
C LEU A 65 15.47 -12.27 3.22
N VAL A 66 15.38 -11.02 3.66
CA VAL A 66 14.21 -10.49 4.37
C VAL A 66 13.75 -9.26 3.61
N ILE A 67 12.44 -9.15 3.39
CA ILE A 67 11.84 -7.95 2.81
C ILE A 67 11.10 -7.17 3.89
N ALA A 68 11.28 -5.86 3.90
CA ALA A 68 10.49 -4.92 4.69
C ALA A 68 9.81 -3.94 3.74
N VAL A 69 8.49 -3.81 3.87
CA VAL A 69 7.67 -2.96 3.01
C VAL A 69 7.00 -1.90 3.87
N ASN A 70 7.00 -0.67 3.35
CA ASN A 70 6.48 0.53 3.99
C ASN A 70 7.26 0.93 5.25
N ALA A 71 8.57 0.64 5.29
CA ALA A 71 9.49 1.20 6.26
C ALA A 71 9.87 2.65 5.87
N PRO A 72 10.38 3.47 6.79
CA PRO A 72 10.94 4.80 6.46
C PRO A 72 12.08 4.69 5.46
N ASP A 73 12.44 5.80 4.79
CA ASP A 73 13.46 5.81 3.72
C ASP A 73 14.82 5.23 4.13
N GLY A 74 15.22 5.36 5.39
CA GLY A 74 16.45 4.74 5.91
C GLY A 74 16.29 3.27 6.34
N GLY A 75 15.18 2.62 5.97
CA GLY A 75 14.83 1.25 6.33
C GLY A 75 14.33 1.08 7.77
N VAL A 76 14.25 -0.18 8.21
CA VAL A 76 13.73 -0.57 9.53
C VAL A 76 14.49 0.08 10.69
N SER A 77 15.80 0.26 10.59
CA SER A 77 16.63 0.94 11.60
C SER A 77 16.20 2.38 11.87
N SER A 78 15.51 3.02 10.92
CA SER A 78 14.98 4.38 11.06
C SER A 78 13.64 4.45 11.78
N LEU A 79 13.03 3.31 12.13
CA LEU A 79 11.84 3.31 12.98
C LEU A 79 12.20 3.82 14.37
N ARG A 80 11.34 4.67 14.94
CA ARG A 80 11.53 5.21 16.31
C ARG A 80 11.72 4.13 17.38
N ARG A 81 11.18 2.93 17.15
CA ARG A 81 11.32 1.78 18.06
C ARG A 81 12.72 1.15 18.02
N CYS A 82 13.46 1.32 16.93
CA CYS A 82 14.86 0.93 16.84
C CYS A 82 15.73 1.99 17.54
N GLY A 83 16.24 1.68 18.74
CA GLY A 83 17.12 2.57 19.49
C GLY A 83 16.44 3.39 20.61
N SER A 84 15.18 3.13 20.95
CA SER A 84 14.51 3.78 22.09
C SER A 84 13.82 2.77 23.00
N SER A 85 13.54 3.18 24.24
CA SER A 85 12.65 2.47 25.17
C SER A 85 11.17 2.71 24.87
N LEU A 86 10.85 3.36 23.74
CA LEU A 86 9.47 3.66 23.35
C LEU A 86 8.67 2.37 23.26
N ARG A 87 7.68 2.27 24.14
CA ARG A 87 6.61 1.28 24.03
C ARG A 87 5.49 1.97 23.27
N PRO A 88 5.19 1.56 22.03
CA PRO A 88 4.03 2.10 21.33
C PRO A 88 2.81 1.87 22.22
N GLU A 89 2.06 2.93 22.51
CA GLU A 89 0.73 2.75 23.06
C GLU A 89 -0.11 2.04 21.99
N PRO A 90 -0.86 0.98 22.34
CA PRO A 90 -1.80 0.37 21.41
C PRO A 90 -2.68 1.47 20.85
N GLN A 91 -2.71 1.59 19.52
CA GLN A 91 -3.60 2.55 18.90
C GLN A 91 -5.04 2.25 19.35
N PRO A 92 -5.84 3.25 19.75
CA PRO A 92 -7.24 3.03 20.06
C PRO A 92 -7.95 2.59 18.78
N VAL A 93 -8.10 1.28 18.60
CA VAL A 93 -8.92 0.69 17.56
C VAL A 93 -10.35 0.70 18.09
N GLN A 94 -11.17 1.59 17.55
CA GLN A 94 -12.60 1.55 17.82
C GLN A 94 -13.25 0.54 16.88
N THR A 95 -13.84 -0.51 17.44
CA THR A 95 -14.75 -1.42 16.73
C THR A 95 -16.15 -1.13 17.25
N VAL A 96 -17.10 -0.81 16.37
CA VAL A 96 -18.51 -0.57 16.72
C VAL A 96 -19.35 -1.62 16.00
N GLY A 97 -20.20 -2.31 16.75
CA GLY A 97 -21.02 -3.43 16.26
C GLY A 97 -20.76 -4.71 17.06
N GLU A 98 -21.59 -5.74 16.83
CA GLU A 98 -21.24 -7.09 17.25
C GLU A 98 -20.28 -7.67 16.21
N MET A 99 -19.16 -8.25 16.65
CA MET A 99 -18.27 -9.03 15.78
C MET A 99 -18.96 -10.35 15.40
N GLN A 100 -19.98 -10.23 14.56
CA GLN A 100 -20.67 -11.34 13.93
C GLN A 100 -19.83 -11.72 12.70
N ASP A 101 -19.47 -13.00 12.62
CA ASP A 101 -18.76 -13.61 11.50
C ASP A 101 -17.30 -13.17 11.25
N VAL A 102 -16.71 -13.86 10.27
CA VAL A 102 -15.31 -13.76 9.86
C VAL A 102 -15.05 -12.44 9.14
N MET A 103 -13.99 -11.72 9.53
CA MET A 103 -13.58 -10.50 8.85
C MET A 103 -12.59 -10.76 7.73
N ARG A 104 -13.01 -10.58 6.49
CA ARG A 104 -12.08 -10.53 5.36
C ARG A 104 -11.45 -9.15 5.21
N GLN A 105 -10.12 -9.09 5.20
CA GLN A 105 -9.34 -7.90 4.93
C GLN A 105 -8.59 -8.02 3.59
N LEU A 106 -8.66 -6.95 2.79
CA LEU A 106 -7.83 -6.71 1.61
C LEU A 106 -7.20 -5.33 1.75
N ARG A 107 -5.87 -5.25 1.60
CA ARG A 107 -5.12 -3.99 1.57
C ARG A 107 -4.36 -3.91 0.27
N LEU A 108 -4.48 -2.77 -0.41
CA LEU A 108 -3.81 -2.46 -1.66
C LEU A 108 -3.03 -1.16 -1.44
N LEU A 109 -1.72 -1.26 -1.30
CA LEU A 109 -0.85 -0.10 -1.12
C LEU A 109 -0.03 0.10 -2.39
N ARG A 110 0.18 1.36 -2.76
CA ARG A 110 1.00 1.79 -3.89
C ARG A 110 2.08 2.75 -3.40
N ASP A 111 3.14 2.85 -4.18
CA ASP A 111 4.26 3.77 -3.94
C ASP A 111 4.86 3.60 -2.53
N VAL A 112 4.92 2.35 -2.06
CA VAL A 112 5.51 2.00 -0.76
C VAL A 112 7.00 1.78 -0.89
N ASN A 113 7.75 2.19 0.13
CA ASN A 113 9.16 1.87 0.26
C ASN A 113 9.36 0.35 0.39
N ILE A 114 10.33 -0.20 -0.33
CA ILE A 114 10.74 -1.59 -0.24
C ILE A 114 12.22 -1.63 0.13
N HIS A 115 12.54 -2.38 1.18
CA HIS A 115 13.91 -2.64 1.61
C HIS A 115 14.15 -4.14 1.65
N VAL A 116 15.28 -4.57 1.11
CA VAL A 116 15.70 -5.98 1.15
C VAL A 116 16.94 -6.09 2.01
N TYR A 117 16.96 -7.08 2.90
CA TYR A 117 18.05 -7.37 3.83
C TYR A 117 18.59 -8.76 3.56
N SER A 118 19.87 -8.95 3.87
CA SER A 118 20.54 -10.24 3.86
C SER A 118 21.69 -10.21 4.86
N PRO A 119 22.00 -11.33 5.54
CA PRO A 119 21.21 -12.57 5.61
C PRO A 119 19.94 -12.40 6.44
N VAL A 120 19.08 -13.43 6.50
CA VAL A 120 18.05 -13.53 7.54
C VAL A 120 18.75 -13.64 8.90
N PRO A 121 18.49 -12.74 9.87
CA PRO A 121 19.10 -12.81 11.18
C PRO A 121 18.79 -14.13 11.91
N ALA A 122 19.77 -14.67 12.64
CA ALA A 122 19.53 -15.81 13.51
C ALA A 122 18.47 -15.46 14.57
N GLY A 123 17.47 -16.32 14.74
CA GLY A 123 16.35 -16.07 15.64
C GLY A 123 15.42 -14.94 15.18
N PHE A 124 15.32 -14.71 13.87
CA PHE A 124 14.41 -13.72 13.29
C PHE A 124 12.99 -13.82 13.89
N SER A 125 12.52 -12.72 14.47
CA SER A 125 11.24 -12.64 15.18
C SER A 125 10.44 -11.39 14.73
N GLY A 126 10.57 -11.03 13.45
CA GLY A 126 9.94 -9.85 12.86
C GLY A 126 10.88 -8.64 12.78
N PHE A 127 10.30 -7.45 12.55
CA PHE A 127 11.08 -6.24 12.22
C PHE A 127 12.13 -5.85 13.27
N MET A 128 11.92 -6.15 14.56
CA MET A 128 12.89 -5.84 15.61
C MET A 128 14.26 -6.49 15.36
N SER A 129 14.29 -7.65 14.69
CA SER A 129 15.52 -8.34 14.31
C SER A 129 16.34 -7.58 13.27
N LEU A 130 15.75 -6.58 12.61
CA LEU A 130 16.41 -5.75 11.59
C LEU A 130 16.82 -4.36 12.11
N CYS A 131 16.58 -4.03 13.38
CA CYS A 131 16.87 -2.70 13.91
C CYS A 131 18.36 -2.29 13.82
N GLY A 132 19.28 -3.26 13.83
CA GLY A 132 20.71 -3.03 13.63
C GLY A 132 21.21 -3.40 12.23
N ALA A 133 20.31 -3.77 11.31
CA ALA A 133 20.67 -4.23 9.97
C ALA A 133 20.59 -3.08 8.95
N THR A 134 21.45 -3.13 7.95
CA THR A 134 21.41 -2.22 6.80
C THR A 134 20.83 -2.97 5.60
N PRO A 135 19.91 -2.38 4.83
CA PRO A 135 19.37 -3.03 3.63
C PRO A 135 20.47 -3.18 2.57
N ILE A 136 20.41 -4.28 1.81
CA ILE A 136 21.27 -4.54 0.64
C ILE A 136 20.66 -4.00 -0.66
N ALA A 137 19.36 -3.68 -0.64
CA ALA A 137 18.67 -3.02 -1.73
C ALA A 137 17.51 -2.18 -1.20
N GLN A 138 17.17 -1.10 -1.90
CA GLN A 138 16.06 -0.22 -1.54
C GLN A 138 15.38 0.37 -2.77
N GLY A 139 14.09 0.63 -2.69
CA GLY A 139 13.34 1.26 -3.77
C GLY A 139 11.86 1.35 -3.44
N THR A 140 11.02 1.32 -4.46
CA THR A 140 9.57 1.50 -4.29
C THR A 140 8.76 0.47 -5.09
N GLY A 141 7.51 0.27 -4.68
CA GLY A 141 6.61 -0.65 -5.37
C GLY A 141 5.20 -0.67 -4.79
N ASN A 142 4.53 -1.80 -4.99
CA ASN A 142 3.16 -2.03 -4.56
C ASN A 142 3.10 -3.21 -3.58
N LEU A 143 2.10 -3.20 -2.70
CA LEU A 143 1.81 -4.28 -1.77
C LEU A 143 0.34 -4.67 -1.83
N ILE A 144 0.08 -5.97 -1.89
CA ILE A 144 -1.22 -6.58 -1.63
C ILE A 144 -1.10 -7.38 -0.33
N SER A 145 -2.04 -7.17 0.59
CA SER A 145 -2.18 -7.99 1.80
C SER A 145 -3.62 -8.49 1.90
N THR A 146 -3.77 -9.79 2.16
CA THR A 146 -5.07 -10.46 2.32
C THR A 146 -5.12 -11.21 3.63
N ASP A 147 -6.28 -11.23 4.26
CA ASP A 147 -6.57 -12.04 5.45
C ASP A 147 -8.06 -12.42 5.35
N ASN A 148 -8.39 -13.70 5.43
CA ASN A 148 -9.79 -14.12 5.37
C ASN A 148 -10.46 -14.11 6.74
N ASP A 149 -9.72 -14.01 7.86
CA ASP A 149 -10.18 -14.01 9.24
C ASP A 149 -9.33 -13.08 10.13
N ARG A 150 -9.40 -11.79 9.80
CA ARG A 150 -8.60 -10.75 10.44
C ARG A 150 -8.82 -10.63 11.95
N LEU A 151 -9.98 -11.07 12.44
CA LEU A 151 -10.35 -11.02 13.86
C LEU A 151 -10.04 -12.33 14.60
N VAL A 152 -9.53 -13.35 13.91
CA VAL A 152 -9.20 -14.66 14.49
C VAL A 152 -10.39 -15.23 15.25
N THR A 153 -11.51 -15.39 14.55
CA THR A 153 -12.83 -15.73 15.12
C THR A 153 -12.94 -17.17 15.64
N GLY A 154 -11.85 -17.97 15.56
CA GLY A 154 -11.67 -19.24 16.27
C GLY A 154 -12.44 -20.44 15.72
N ASN A 155 -13.39 -20.22 14.82
CA ASN A 155 -14.30 -21.25 14.30
C ASN A 155 -13.94 -21.76 12.88
N GLY A 156 -12.85 -21.27 12.28
CA GLY A 156 -12.44 -21.61 10.92
C GLY A 156 -10.94 -21.47 10.70
N ALA A 157 -10.43 -22.06 9.61
CA ALA A 157 -9.03 -21.91 9.22
C ALA A 157 -8.77 -20.48 8.67
N ASN A 158 -7.78 -19.78 9.23
CA ASN A 158 -7.38 -18.46 8.74
C ASN A 158 -6.31 -18.61 7.65
N ALA A 159 -6.57 -18.11 6.46
CA ALA A 159 -5.61 -17.92 5.39
C ALA A 159 -5.32 -16.44 5.16
N PHE A 160 -4.04 -16.09 5.22
CA PHE A 160 -3.56 -14.72 5.02
C PHE A 160 -2.25 -14.70 4.23
N GLY A 161 -1.89 -13.54 3.70
CA GLY A 161 -0.69 -13.43 2.89
C GLY A 161 -0.37 -12.02 2.40
N PHE A 162 0.82 -11.91 1.83
CA PHE A 162 1.41 -10.68 1.35
C PHE A 162 2.02 -10.90 -0.03
N ARG A 163 1.92 -9.90 -0.89
CA ARG A 163 2.62 -9.85 -2.17
C ARG A 163 3.16 -8.44 -2.39
N ALA A 164 4.47 -8.31 -2.49
CA ALA A 164 5.13 -7.08 -2.86
C ALA A 164 5.84 -7.23 -4.21
N GLU A 165 5.74 -6.20 -5.03
CA GLU A 165 6.45 -6.11 -6.31
C GLU A 165 6.89 -4.68 -6.60
N GLY A 166 8.09 -4.51 -7.16
CA GLY A 166 8.66 -3.18 -7.38
C GLY A 166 10.03 -3.21 -8.05
N THR A 167 10.71 -2.07 -7.99
CA THR A 167 12.09 -1.92 -8.45
C THR A 167 12.94 -1.42 -7.28
N VAL A 168 14.13 -1.99 -7.12
CA VAL A 168 15.08 -1.63 -6.07
C VAL A 168 16.46 -1.38 -6.66
N ASP A 169 17.15 -0.41 -6.11
CA ASP A 169 18.57 -0.17 -6.35
C ASP A 169 19.39 -1.00 -5.36
N LEU A 170 20.41 -1.67 -5.89
CA LEU A 170 21.31 -2.51 -5.09
C LEU A 170 22.41 -1.63 -4.49
N VAL A 171 22.76 -1.86 -3.23
CA VAL A 171 23.89 -1.16 -2.58
C VAL A 171 25.22 -1.44 -3.28
N ALA A 172 25.35 -2.65 -3.85
CA ALA A 172 26.51 -3.04 -4.67
C ALA A 172 26.54 -2.36 -6.06
N GLY A 173 25.52 -1.58 -6.41
CA GLY A 173 25.33 -0.95 -7.71
C GLY A 173 24.38 -1.72 -8.63
N GLY A 174 23.72 -0.99 -9.52
CA GLY A 174 22.69 -1.52 -10.43
C GLY A 174 21.30 -1.54 -9.80
N SER A 175 20.32 -2.03 -10.57
CA SER A 175 18.94 -2.15 -10.13
C SER A 175 18.40 -3.56 -10.40
N ALA A 176 17.38 -3.94 -9.64
CA ALA A 176 16.70 -5.21 -9.77
C ALA A 176 15.19 -5.03 -9.63
N ARG A 177 14.42 -5.89 -10.30
CA ARG A 177 13.01 -6.06 -9.98
C ARG A 177 12.89 -6.97 -8.77
N VAL A 178 12.06 -6.56 -7.82
CA VAL A 178 11.72 -7.37 -6.65
C VAL A 178 10.32 -7.95 -6.80
N LEU A 179 10.18 -9.24 -6.50
CA LEU A 179 8.90 -9.90 -6.28
C LEU A 179 9.05 -10.76 -5.02
N ALA A 180 8.16 -10.57 -4.06
CA ALA A 180 8.10 -11.34 -2.83
C ALA A 180 6.65 -11.69 -2.51
N GLU A 181 6.35 -12.98 -2.31
CA GLU A 181 5.00 -13.47 -2.00
C GLU A 181 5.08 -14.47 -0.87
N GLU A 182 4.24 -14.30 0.16
CA GLU A 182 4.09 -15.24 1.26
C GLU A 182 2.60 -15.48 1.52
N GLN A 183 2.21 -16.74 1.67
CA GLN A 183 0.86 -17.14 2.03
C GLN A 183 0.92 -18.17 3.16
N MET A 184 0.17 -17.91 4.22
CA MET A 184 0.09 -18.70 5.43
C MET A 184 -1.35 -19.19 5.67
N LEU A 185 -1.45 -20.29 6.39
CA LEU A 185 -2.69 -20.90 6.86
C LEU A 185 -2.55 -21.26 8.35
N ILE A 186 -3.46 -20.79 9.17
CA ILE A 186 -3.65 -21.28 10.54
C ILE A 186 -4.73 -22.36 10.48
N LEU A 187 -4.35 -23.57 10.84
CA LEU A 187 -5.25 -24.72 10.95
C LEU A 187 -6.17 -24.58 12.17
N PRO A 188 -7.29 -25.33 12.24
CA PRO A 188 -8.21 -25.28 13.38
C PRO A 188 -7.56 -25.61 14.74
N ASP A 189 -6.43 -26.31 14.75
CA ASP A 189 -5.66 -26.63 15.97
C ASP A 189 -4.69 -25.51 16.39
N GLY A 190 -4.68 -24.39 15.66
CA GLY A 190 -3.79 -23.24 15.89
C GLY A 190 -2.42 -23.35 15.22
N THR A 191 -2.13 -24.45 14.53
CA THR A 191 -0.85 -24.63 13.82
C THR A 191 -0.77 -23.69 12.62
N CYS A 192 0.33 -22.94 12.49
CA CYS A 192 0.59 -22.12 11.31
C CYS A 192 1.41 -22.89 10.26
N CYS A 193 0.95 -22.89 9.03
CA CYS A 193 1.55 -23.55 7.88
C CYS A 193 1.84 -22.53 6.78
N LEU A 194 3.03 -22.61 6.16
CA LEU A 194 3.35 -21.88 4.94
C LEU A 194 2.75 -22.63 3.74
N LEU A 195 1.79 -22.01 3.04
CA LEU A 195 1.13 -22.60 1.87
C LEU A 195 1.86 -22.32 0.57
N ARG A 196 2.37 -21.10 0.42
CA ARG A 196 3.06 -20.65 -0.78
C ARG A 196 4.08 -19.58 -0.41
N ALA A 197 5.31 -19.78 -0.85
CA ALA A 197 6.29 -18.70 -0.94
C ALA A 197 6.67 -18.55 -2.41
N ARG A 198 6.48 -17.36 -3.00
CA ARG A 198 7.39 -16.97 -4.09
C ARG A 198 8.53 -16.25 -3.41
N HIS A 199 9.68 -16.89 -3.48
CA HIS A 199 10.94 -16.39 -2.92
C HIS A 199 11.15 -14.91 -3.21
N VAL A 200 11.82 -14.22 -2.31
CA VAL A 200 12.29 -12.85 -2.59
C VAL A 200 13.26 -12.96 -3.77
N MET A 201 12.78 -12.58 -4.95
CA MET A 201 13.57 -12.64 -6.18
C MET A 201 14.06 -11.25 -6.52
N LEU A 202 15.37 -11.10 -6.65
CA LEU A 202 16.00 -9.95 -7.26
C LEU A 202 16.38 -10.33 -8.70
N LEU A 203 15.66 -9.77 -9.67
CA LEU A 203 15.92 -9.98 -11.09
C LEU A 203 16.72 -8.80 -11.61
N ALA A 204 18.02 -8.99 -11.83
CA ALA A 204 18.91 -7.96 -12.34
C ALA A 204 18.52 -7.53 -13.76
N HIS A 205 18.74 -6.25 -14.05
CA HIS A 205 18.66 -5.67 -15.39
C HIS A 205 19.98 -5.80 -16.15
#